data_AF-A0A7S1QAM2-F1
#
_entry.id   AF-A0A7S1QAM2-F1
#
_cell.length_a   1.000
_cell.length_b   1.000
_cell.length_c   1.000
_cell.angle_alpha   90.00
_cell.angle_beta   90.00
_cell.angle_gamma   90.00
#
_symmetry.space_group_name_H-M   'P 1'
#
loop_
_entity.id
_entity.type
_entity.pdbx_description
1 polymer ?
#
loop_
_entity_poly.entity_id
_entity_poly.type
_entity_poly.pdbx_seq_one_letter_code
_entity_poly.pdbx_strand_id
1 'polypeptide(L)'
;ISACEKGGQWQKALVLLRAMPGLRVDPDRYSYNAAILATGMGGNWQLALSLFHEMTAVGLEQDRVSYNSIIDGLFERPMALQLFFDASRKGIYPVVNPQPNIIDVHTFSTGPAVIAVRCWLSRMLSRSAHTPLRVVTGWGKHWKAYGTDFALYSGIELLLEELGLVVDRKRQGSLLARLPRSSFDAGRPRRGG
;
A
#
# COMPACT_ATOMS: atom_id res chain seq x y z
N ILE A 1 -14.87 -9.94 14.56
CA ILE A 1 -13.40 -9.91 14.34
C ILE A 1 -12.92 -8.53 13.91
N SER A 2 -13.54 -7.87 12.92
CA SER A 2 -13.12 -6.53 12.44
C SER A 2 -13.05 -5.43 13.52
N ALA A 3 -13.90 -5.48 14.55
CA ALA A 3 -13.78 -4.57 15.69
C ALA A 3 -12.47 -4.75 16.48
N CYS A 4 -11.96 -5.98 16.58
CA CYS A 4 -10.68 -6.27 17.22
C CYS A 4 -9.50 -5.80 16.36
N GLU A 5 -9.62 -5.91 15.04
CA GLU A 5 -8.66 -5.37 14.07
C GLU A 5 -8.53 -3.86 14.21
N LYS A 6 -9.63 -3.11 14.14
CA LYS A 6 -9.64 -1.65 14.36
C LYS A 6 -9.17 -1.23 15.75
N GLY A 7 -9.36 -2.09 16.75
CA GLY A 7 -8.94 -1.84 18.13
C GLY A 7 -7.51 -2.28 18.43
N GLY A 8 -6.74 -2.82 17.48
CA GLY A 8 -5.39 -3.36 17.71
C GLY A 8 -5.34 -4.60 18.61
N GLN A 9 -6.47 -5.26 18.86
CA GLN A 9 -6.61 -6.39 19.78
C GLN A 9 -6.38 -7.72 19.06
N TRP A 10 -5.17 -7.92 18.54
CA TRP A 10 -4.85 -9.04 17.67
C TRP A 10 -5.04 -10.41 18.32
N GLN A 11 -4.74 -10.55 19.63
CA GLN A 11 -4.97 -11.79 20.36
C GLN A 11 -6.45 -12.15 20.36
N LYS A 12 -7.34 -11.16 20.57
CA LYS A 12 -8.79 -11.39 20.55
C LYS A 12 -9.28 -11.69 19.14
N ALA A 13 -8.73 -11.04 18.12
CA ALA A 13 -9.06 -11.34 16.73
C ALA A 13 -8.76 -12.81 16.39
N LEU A 14 -7.60 -13.31 16.82
CA LEU A 14 -7.19 -14.70 16.65
C LEU A 14 -8.08 -15.67 17.43
N VAL A 15 -8.34 -15.38 18.71
CA VAL A 15 -9.22 -16.23 19.55
C VAL A 15 -10.60 -16.35 18.92
N LEU A 16 -11.17 -15.23 18.43
CA LEU A 16 -12.46 -15.24 17.75
C LEU A 16 -12.41 -16.08 16.47
N LEU A 17 -11.39 -15.90 15.61
CA LEU A 17 -11.24 -16.69 14.38
C LEU A 17 -11.21 -18.20 14.68
N ARG A 18 -10.45 -18.61 15.69
CA ARG A 18 -10.31 -20.03 16.09
C ARG A 18 -11.57 -20.60 16.75
N ALA A 19 -12.37 -19.76 17.40
CA ALA A 19 -13.60 -20.19 18.07
C ALA A 19 -14.80 -20.39 17.11
N MET A 20 -14.77 -19.77 15.92
CA MET A 20 -15.89 -19.78 14.98
C MET A 20 -16.42 -21.19 14.65
N PRO A 21 -15.59 -22.20 14.32
CA PRO A 21 -16.10 -23.55 14.04
C PRO A 21 -16.84 -24.19 15.22
N GLY A 22 -16.37 -23.94 16.45
CA GLY A 22 -17.04 -24.40 17.68
C GLY A 22 -18.41 -23.75 17.91
N LEU A 23 -18.63 -22.56 17.31
CA LEU A 23 -19.90 -21.84 17.31
C LEU A 23 -20.77 -22.17 16.09
N ARG A 24 -20.40 -23.18 15.28
CA ARG A 24 -21.08 -23.58 14.03
C ARG A 24 -21.13 -22.46 12.99
N VAL A 25 -20.10 -21.62 12.96
CA VAL A 25 -19.89 -20.59 11.93
C VAL A 25 -18.55 -20.87 11.27
N ASP A 26 -18.52 -21.05 9.96
CA ASP A 26 -17.25 -21.26 9.27
C ASP A 26 -16.51 -19.93 9.09
N PRO A 27 -15.20 -19.87 9.39
CA PRO A 27 -14.39 -18.72 9.04
C PRO A 27 -14.44 -18.47 7.53
N ASP A 28 -14.68 -17.21 7.16
CA ASP A 28 -14.69 -16.76 5.78
C ASP A 28 -13.48 -15.86 5.47
N ARG A 29 -13.38 -15.41 4.21
CA ARG A 29 -12.31 -14.50 3.77
C ARG A 29 -12.24 -13.24 4.62
N TYR A 30 -13.38 -12.66 4.98
CA TYR A 30 -13.41 -11.44 5.80
C TYR A 30 -12.84 -11.67 7.21
N SER A 31 -13.17 -12.81 7.81
CA SER A 31 -12.67 -13.21 9.13
C SER A 31 -11.16 -13.42 9.13
N TYR A 32 -10.64 -14.12 8.12
CA TYR A 32 -9.19 -14.30 7.94
C TYR A 32 -8.48 -12.97 7.68
N ASN A 33 -8.95 -12.15 6.74
CA ASN A 33 -8.31 -10.89 6.38
C ASN A 33 -8.20 -9.94 7.58
N ALA A 34 -9.26 -9.85 8.39
CA ALA A 34 -9.24 -9.06 9.62
C ALA A 34 -8.25 -9.60 10.66
N ALA A 35 -8.15 -10.92 10.84
CA ALA A 35 -7.19 -11.53 11.75
C ALA A 35 -5.74 -11.32 11.28
N ILE A 36 -5.47 -11.55 9.99
CA ILE A 36 -4.15 -11.36 9.35
C ILE A 36 -3.67 -9.92 9.58
N LEU A 37 -4.50 -8.93 9.24
CA LEU A 37 -4.14 -7.52 9.39
C LEU A 37 -3.90 -7.17 10.87
N ALA A 38 -4.81 -7.56 11.78
CA ALA A 38 -4.66 -7.31 13.20
C ALA A 38 -3.36 -7.91 13.76
N THR A 39 -3.08 -9.17 13.43
CA THR A 39 -1.89 -9.90 13.89
C THR A 39 -0.60 -9.30 13.33
N GLY A 40 -0.60 -8.91 12.06
CA GLY A 40 0.55 -8.24 11.44
C GLY A 40 0.83 -6.87 12.08
N MET A 41 -0.19 -6.02 12.20
CA MET A 41 -0.07 -4.72 12.88
C MET A 41 0.29 -4.86 14.37
N GLY A 42 -0.11 -5.96 15.00
CA GLY A 42 0.28 -6.35 16.35
C GLY A 42 1.71 -6.88 16.49
N GLY A 43 2.51 -6.83 15.42
CA GLY A 43 3.93 -7.22 15.40
C GLY A 43 4.20 -8.71 15.19
N ASN A 44 3.16 -9.55 15.12
CA ASN A 44 3.26 -11.01 15.01
C ASN A 44 3.20 -11.47 13.55
N TRP A 45 4.08 -10.92 12.72
CA TRP A 45 4.07 -11.10 11.28
C TRP A 45 4.19 -12.57 10.82
N GLN A 46 4.87 -13.43 11.57
CA GLN A 46 4.97 -14.87 11.29
C GLN A 46 3.60 -15.55 11.37
N LEU A 47 2.82 -15.19 12.38
CA LEU A 47 1.47 -15.71 12.57
C LEU A 47 0.50 -15.12 11.53
N ALA A 48 0.65 -13.85 11.17
CA ALA A 48 -0.12 -13.28 10.06
C ALA A 48 0.16 -14.03 8.75
N LEU A 49 1.42 -14.36 8.50
CA LEU A 49 1.83 -15.13 7.32
C LEU A 49 1.29 -16.57 7.37
N SER A 50 1.28 -17.24 8.52
CA SER A 50 0.71 -18.58 8.63
C SER A 50 -0.80 -18.56 8.40
N LEU A 51 -1.53 -17.58 8.94
CA LEU A 51 -2.96 -17.38 8.68
C LEU A 51 -3.25 -17.13 7.19
N PHE A 52 -2.40 -16.35 6.51
CA PHE A 52 -2.53 -16.11 5.07
C PHE A 52 -2.42 -17.40 4.26
N HIS A 53 -1.47 -18.28 4.58
CA HIS A 53 -1.33 -19.59 3.92
C HIS A 53 -2.42 -20.58 4.33
N GLU A 54 -2.92 -20.49 5.56
CA GLU A 54 -4.01 -21.36 6.04
C GLU A 54 -5.29 -21.18 5.23
N MET A 55 -5.58 -19.97 4.72
CA MET A 55 -6.74 -19.70 3.88
C MET A 55 -6.88 -20.73 2.74
N THR A 56 -5.79 -21.04 2.05
CA THR A 56 -5.83 -21.99 0.94
C THR A 56 -6.04 -23.43 1.41
N ALA A 57 -5.49 -23.79 2.58
CA ALA A 57 -5.67 -25.10 3.19
C ALA A 57 -7.13 -25.36 3.59
N VAL A 58 -7.88 -24.30 3.94
CA VAL A 58 -9.31 -24.38 4.24
C VAL A 58 -10.22 -24.10 3.03
N GLY A 59 -9.65 -24.06 1.82
CA GLY A 59 -10.40 -23.88 0.57
C GLY A 59 -10.83 -22.44 0.27
N LEU A 60 -10.27 -21.45 0.96
CA LEU A 60 -10.50 -20.03 0.71
C LEU A 60 -9.41 -19.46 -0.20
N GLU A 61 -9.79 -19.01 -1.38
CA GLU A 61 -8.86 -18.32 -2.29
C GLU A 61 -8.47 -16.94 -1.74
N GLN A 62 -7.17 -16.65 -1.81
CA GLN A 62 -6.62 -15.35 -1.47
C GLN A 62 -6.97 -14.34 -2.57
N ASP A 63 -7.55 -13.22 -2.17
CA ASP A 63 -7.91 -12.14 -3.08
C ASP A 63 -7.14 -10.85 -2.79
N ARG A 64 -7.51 -9.78 -3.47
CA ARG A 64 -6.91 -8.46 -3.28
C ARG A 64 -6.90 -8.00 -1.82
N VAL A 65 -7.97 -8.28 -1.08
CA VAL A 65 -8.06 -7.86 0.33
C VAL A 65 -7.10 -8.69 1.17
N SER A 66 -7.00 -10.00 0.92
CA SER A 66 -6.02 -10.87 1.60
C SER A 66 -4.57 -10.41 1.39
N TYR A 67 -4.20 -10.09 0.14
CA TYR A 67 -2.86 -9.59 -0.18
C TYR A 67 -2.59 -8.22 0.43
N ASN A 68 -3.56 -7.30 0.40
CA ASN A 68 -3.45 -6.01 1.08
C ASN A 68 -3.21 -6.21 2.58
N SER A 69 -4.03 -7.03 3.25
CA SER A 69 -3.95 -7.29 4.69
C SER A 69 -2.60 -7.86 5.11
N ILE A 70 -2.06 -8.84 4.39
CA ILE A 70 -0.74 -9.42 4.73
C ILE A 70 0.39 -8.43 4.43
N ILE A 71 0.38 -7.73 3.28
CA ILE A 71 1.44 -6.79 2.93
C ILE A 71 1.48 -5.62 3.91
N ASP A 72 0.32 -5.07 4.27
CA ASP A 72 0.21 -4.02 5.29
C ASP A 72 0.71 -4.50 6.65
N GLY A 73 0.35 -5.73 7.05
CA GLY A 73 0.82 -6.35 8.29
C GLY A 73 2.31 -6.72 8.33
N LEU A 74 2.96 -6.87 7.17
CA LEU A 74 4.40 -7.15 7.07
C LEU A 74 5.25 -5.87 7.13
N PHE A 75 4.66 -4.70 6.84
CA PHE A 75 5.35 -3.42 6.71
C PHE A 75 6.52 -3.50 5.72
N GLU A 76 7.73 -3.08 6.11
CA GLU A 76 8.92 -3.02 5.24
C GLU A 76 9.72 -4.32 5.14
N ARG A 77 9.14 -5.45 5.55
CA ARG A 77 9.85 -6.74 5.50
C ARG A 77 10.08 -7.19 4.06
N PRO A 78 11.20 -7.89 3.76
CA PRO A 78 11.47 -8.41 2.41
C PRO A 78 10.33 -9.28 1.85
N MET A 79 9.62 -10.00 2.71
CA MET A 79 8.48 -10.84 2.35
C MET A 79 7.30 -10.04 1.77
N ALA A 80 7.11 -8.79 2.19
CA ALA A 80 6.06 -7.92 1.64
C ALA A 80 6.28 -7.67 0.14
N LEU A 81 7.53 -7.45 -0.26
CA LEU A 81 7.93 -7.28 -1.66
C LEU A 81 7.68 -8.55 -2.48
N GLN A 82 8.00 -9.72 -1.91
CA GLN A 82 7.77 -11.01 -2.58
C GLN A 82 6.28 -11.25 -2.82
N LEU A 83 5.43 -11.01 -1.81
CA LEU A 83 3.98 -11.14 -1.92
C LEU A 83 3.37 -10.13 -2.89
N PHE A 84 3.91 -8.90 -2.94
CA PHE A 84 3.48 -7.90 -3.92
C PHE A 84 3.71 -8.36 -5.37
N PHE A 85 4.90 -8.89 -5.67
CA PHE A 85 5.19 -9.41 -7.00
C PHE A 85 4.40 -10.68 -7.30
N ASP A 86 4.14 -11.52 -6.31
CA ASP A 86 3.28 -12.69 -6.46
C ASP A 86 1.85 -12.29 -6.86
N ALA A 87 1.24 -11.36 -6.11
CA ALA A 87 -0.07 -10.79 -6.44
C ALA A 87 -0.11 -10.17 -7.85
N SER A 88 0.97 -9.47 -8.22
CA SER A 88 1.09 -8.87 -9.56
C SER A 88 1.14 -9.92 -10.66
N ARG A 89 1.88 -11.02 -10.48
CA ARG A 89 1.92 -12.14 -11.45
C ARG A 89 0.58 -12.85 -11.57
N LYS A 90 -0.17 -12.95 -10.48
CA LYS A 90 -1.53 -13.50 -10.46
C LYS A 90 -2.58 -12.53 -11.04
N GLY A 91 -2.19 -11.33 -11.45
CA GLY A 91 -3.10 -10.31 -11.99
C GLY A 91 -4.01 -9.66 -10.95
N ILE A 92 -3.74 -9.84 -9.65
CA ILE A 92 -4.53 -9.27 -8.55
C ILE A 92 -4.32 -7.75 -8.47
N TYR A 93 -3.08 -7.31 -8.66
CA TYR A 93 -2.78 -5.89 -8.83
C TYR A 93 -2.81 -5.56 -10.32
N PRO A 94 -3.67 -4.60 -10.76
CA PRO A 94 -3.66 -4.17 -12.14
C PRO A 94 -2.29 -3.58 -12.47
N VAL A 95 -1.77 -3.86 -13.67
CA VAL A 95 -0.54 -3.20 -14.13
C VAL A 95 -0.87 -1.74 -14.37
N VAL A 96 -0.42 -0.90 -13.43
CA VAL A 96 -0.63 0.54 -13.51
C VAL A 96 0.50 1.15 -14.34
N ASN A 97 0.30 1.33 -15.65
CA ASN A 97 1.07 2.34 -16.39
C ASN A 97 0.55 2.69 -17.81
N PRO A 98 -0.44 3.59 -17.96
CA PRO A 98 -0.78 4.14 -19.28
C PRO A 98 0.18 5.25 -19.74
N GLN A 99 0.95 5.89 -18.85
CA GLN A 99 1.90 6.97 -19.19
C GLN A 99 3.15 6.91 -18.32
N PRO A 100 4.37 7.15 -18.86
CA PRO A 100 5.63 6.92 -18.14
C PRO A 100 5.76 7.71 -16.83
N ASN A 101 5.15 8.89 -16.72
CA ASN A 101 5.32 9.81 -15.58
C ASN A 101 4.16 9.81 -14.58
N ILE A 102 3.18 8.90 -14.72
CA ILE A 102 2.01 8.83 -13.83
C ILE A 102 1.84 7.40 -13.33
N ILE A 103 1.82 7.24 -12.01
CA ILE A 103 1.37 6.00 -11.37
C ILE A 103 0.08 6.26 -10.59
N ASP A 104 -0.90 5.38 -10.78
CA ASP A 104 -2.18 5.39 -10.10
C ASP A 104 -2.33 4.25 -9.08
N VAL A 105 -2.20 4.59 -7.80
CA VAL A 105 -2.28 3.64 -6.68
C VAL A 105 -3.58 3.79 -5.88
N HIS A 106 -4.61 4.46 -6.40
CA HIS A 106 -5.85 4.73 -5.65
C HIS A 106 -6.58 3.48 -5.17
N THR A 107 -6.37 2.34 -5.84
CA THR A 107 -7.01 1.08 -5.49
C THR A 107 -6.17 0.24 -4.51
N PHE A 108 -4.94 0.64 -4.21
CA PHE A 108 -4.01 -0.06 -3.33
C PHE A 108 -4.24 0.37 -1.88
N SER A 109 -3.99 -0.52 -0.92
CA SER A 109 -3.76 -0.10 0.46
C SER A 109 -2.34 0.44 0.63
N THR A 110 -2.01 0.98 1.81
CA THR A 110 -0.77 1.73 2.04
C THR A 110 0.49 0.95 1.70
N GLY A 111 0.65 -0.28 2.20
CA GLY A 111 1.84 -1.10 1.98
C GLY A 111 2.08 -1.44 0.51
N PRO A 112 1.11 -2.04 -0.20
CA PRO A 112 1.20 -2.28 -1.63
C PRO A 112 1.45 -1.00 -2.44
N ALA A 113 0.84 0.13 -2.07
CA ALA A 113 1.05 1.40 -2.75
C ALA A 113 2.50 1.92 -2.59
N VAL A 114 3.04 1.87 -1.37
CA VAL A 114 4.43 2.25 -1.07
C VAL A 114 5.40 1.40 -1.89
N ILE A 115 5.18 0.07 -1.95
CA ILE A 115 5.99 -0.83 -2.78
C ILE A 115 5.87 -0.46 -4.26
N ALA A 116 4.65 -0.25 -4.77
CA ALA A 116 4.41 0.08 -6.16
C ALA A 116 5.11 1.39 -6.57
N VAL A 117 4.96 2.45 -5.77
CA VAL A 117 5.58 3.75 -6.01
C VAL A 117 7.10 3.65 -5.94
N ARG A 118 7.66 2.97 -4.95
CA ARG A 118 9.12 2.77 -4.84
C ARG A 118 9.69 2.05 -6.06
N CYS A 119 9.08 0.93 -6.47
CA CYS A 119 9.51 0.19 -7.66
C CYS A 119 9.38 1.01 -8.94
N TRP A 120 8.34 1.83 -9.06
CA TRP A 120 8.15 2.72 -10.20
C TRP A 120 9.20 3.85 -10.22
N LEU A 121 9.45 4.50 -9.09
CA LEU A 121 10.47 5.54 -8.95
C LEU A 121 11.87 5.02 -9.29
N SER A 122 12.25 3.83 -8.82
CA SER A 122 13.53 3.22 -9.17
C SER A 122 13.73 3.06 -10.68
N ARG A 123 12.65 2.81 -11.45
CA ARG A 123 12.71 2.73 -12.91
C ARG A 123 12.74 4.11 -13.58
N MET A 124 12.07 5.10 -12.99
CA MET A 124 11.94 6.45 -13.56
C MET A 124 13.17 7.31 -13.33
N LEU A 125 13.76 7.25 -12.12
CA LEU A 125 14.99 7.96 -11.79
C LEU A 125 16.18 7.51 -12.64
N SER A 126 16.15 6.29 -13.18
CA SER A 126 17.13 5.81 -14.14
C SER A 126 16.92 6.32 -15.58
N ARG A 127 15.78 6.98 -15.90
CA ARG A 127 15.38 7.28 -17.30
C ARG A 127 15.26 8.75 -17.66
N SER A 128 14.84 9.65 -16.76
CA SER A 128 14.81 11.11 -17.05
C SER A 128 14.58 11.97 -15.81
N ALA A 129 15.42 12.98 -15.61
CA ALA A 129 15.43 13.83 -14.40
C ALA A 129 14.50 15.07 -14.46
N HIS A 130 13.84 15.34 -15.59
CA HIS A 130 13.24 16.68 -15.83
C HIS A 130 11.70 16.69 -15.90
N THR A 131 11.04 15.54 -15.98
CA THR A 131 9.57 15.46 -16.02
C THR A 131 8.98 15.31 -14.63
N PRO A 132 7.97 16.14 -14.25
CA PRO A 132 7.25 15.98 -13.00
C PRO A 132 6.61 14.59 -12.91
N LEU A 133 6.79 13.95 -11.75
CA LEU A 133 6.24 12.64 -11.45
C LEU A 133 4.90 12.83 -10.72
N ARG A 134 3.85 12.14 -11.16
CA ARG A 134 2.53 12.24 -10.54
C ARG A 134 2.12 10.90 -9.95
N VAL A 135 1.85 10.88 -8.65
CA VAL A 135 1.27 9.74 -7.95
C VAL A 135 -0.20 10.03 -7.66
N VAL A 136 -1.10 9.31 -8.29
CA VAL A 136 -2.55 9.41 -8.04
C VAL A 136 -2.88 8.46 -6.89
N THR A 137 -3.41 9.01 -5.80
CA THR A 137 -3.77 8.26 -4.58
C THR A 137 -5.27 8.19 -4.36
N GLY A 138 -6.08 8.85 -5.21
CA GLY A 138 -7.55 8.84 -5.11
C GLY A 138 -8.15 9.80 -4.07
N TRP A 139 -7.33 10.55 -3.34
CA TRP A 139 -7.75 11.45 -2.26
C TRP A 139 -8.68 12.61 -2.74
N GLY A 140 -9.95 12.71 -2.34
CA GLY A 140 -10.86 13.72 -2.90
C GLY A 140 -12.14 13.99 -2.11
N LYS A 141 -13.09 14.75 -2.69
CA LYS A 141 -14.28 15.37 -2.03
C LYS A 141 -15.16 14.47 -1.13
N HIS A 142 -14.96 13.15 -1.10
CA HIS A 142 -15.75 12.18 -0.34
C HIS A 142 -14.95 11.31 0.66
N TRP A 143 -13.67 11.60 0.92
CA TRP A 143 -12.77 10.75 1.75
C TRP A 143 -13.20 10.55 3.22
N LYS A 144 -14.09 11.40 3.75
CA LYS A 144 -14.65 11.26 5.11
C LYS A 144 -15.46 9.98 5.33
N ALA A 145 -15.85 9.27 4.27
CA ALA A 145 -16.74 8.10 4.37
C ALA A 145 -16.00 6.76 4.65
N TYR A 146 -14.71 6.63 4.33
CA TYR A 146 -14.04 5.31 4.31
C TYR A 146 -12.77 5.18 5.16
N GLY A 147 -12.23 6.26 5.73
CA GLY A 147 -11.21 6.20 6.78
C GLY A 147 -9.82 5.66 6.40
N THR A 148 -9.63 5.09 5.21
CA THR A 148 -8.38 4.49 4.72
C THR A 148 -7.46 5.46 3.96
N ASP A 149 -8.01 6.59 3.48
CA ASP A 149 -7.31 7.44 2.50
C ASP A 149 -6.20 8.32 3.09
N PHE A 150 -6.25 8.63 4.39
CA PHE A 150 -5.22 9.47 5.03
C PHE A 150 -3.90 8.70 5.22
N ALA A 151 -3.96 7.44 5.65
CA ALA A 151 -2.78 6.61 5.86
C ALA A 151 -2.03 6.33 4.55
N LEU A 152 -2.77 6.09 3.47
CA LEU A 152 -2.20 5.94 2.12
C LEU A 152 -1.49 7.23 1.68
N TYR A 153 -2.18 8.38 1.78
CA TYR A 153 -1.61 9.67 1.40
C TYR A 153 -0.33 9.97 2.19
N SER A 154 -0.37 9.87 3.52
CA SER A 154 0.79 10.14 4.38
C SER A 154 1.94 9.15 4.14
N GLY A 155 1.64 7.87 3.90
CA GLY A 155 2.67 6.87 3.60
C GLY A 155 3.40 7.14 2.28
N ILE A 156 2.68 7.57 1.24
CA ILE A 156 3.31 7.97 -0.03
C ILE A 156 4.07 9.28 0.12
N GLU A 157 3.54 10.26 0.85
CA GLU A 157 4.22 11.53 1.10
C GLU A 157 5.56 11.33 1.82
N LEU A 158 5.57 10.55 2.91
CA LEU A 158 6.78 10.20 3.66
C LEU A 158 7.80 9.50 2.76
N LEU A 159 7.37 8.52 1.96
CA LEU A 159 8.24 7.83 1.01
C LEU A 159 8.89 8.81 0.01
N LEU A 160 8.12 9.76 -0.53
CA LEU A 160 8.63 10.73 -1.49
C LEU A 160 9.66 11.67 -0.83
N GLU A 161 9.40 12.11 0.40
CA GLU A 161 10.30 12.95 1.19
C GLU A 161 11.59 12.21 1.58
N GLU A 162 11.50 10.94 2.00
CA GLU A 162 12.65 10.07 2.28
C GLU A 162 13.56 9.88 1.07
N LEU A 163 12.96 9.84 -0.13
CA LEU A 163 13.69 9.77 -1.40
C LEU A 163 14.21 11.13 -1.88
N GLY A 164 14.06 12.19 -1.07
CA GLY A 164 14.56 13.54 -1.34
C GLY A 164 13.78 14.30 -2.41
N LEU A 165 12.55 13.88 -2.74
CA LEU A 165 11.72 14.55 -3.73
C LEU A 165 10.95 15.72 -3.10
N VAL A 166 10.82 16.81 -3.85
CA VAL A 166 9.98 17.94 -3.47
C VAL A 166 8.52 17.63 -3.83
N VAL A 167 7.67 17.57 -2.82
CA VAL A 167 6.24 17.25 -2.95
C VAL A 167 5.41 18.54 -3.02
N ASP A 168 4.63 18.71 -4.10
CA ASP A 168 3.66 19.80 -4.25
C ASP A 168 2.26 19.31 -3.82
N ARG A 169 1.75 19.92 -2.74
CA ARG A 169 0.50 19.56 -2.04
C ARG A 169 -0.75 20.26 -2.61
N LYS A 170 -0.63 21.01 -3.70
CA LYS A 170 -1.72 21.89 -4.20
C LYS A 170 -2.91 21.17 -4.86
N ARG A 171 -2.83 19.86 -5.14
CA ARG A 171 -3.90 19.12 -5.83
C ARG A 171 -4.56 18.07 -4.92
N GLN A 172 -5.88 18.16 -4.76
CA GLN A 172 -6.66 17.04 -4.21
C GLN A 172 -6.52 15.82 -5.14
N GLY A 173 -6.11 14.68 -4.59
CA GLY A 173 -6.19 13.36 -5.26
C GLY A 173 -4.92 12.85 -5.88
N SER A 174 -3.88 13.67 -5.89
CA SER A 174 -2.57 13.25 -6.38
C SER A 174 -1.46 14.06 -5.75
N LEU A 175 -0.36 13.38 -5.45
CA LEU A 175 0.90 13.98 -5.08
C LEU A 175 1.73 14.25 -6.34
N LEU A 176 2.24 15.47 -6.48
CA LEU A 176 3.15 15.81 -7.55
C LEU A 176 4.56 15.92 -6.97
N ALA A 177 5.46 15.06 -7.43
CA ALA A 177 6.83 14.97 -6.96
C ALA A 177 7.80 15.46 -8.03
N ARG A 178 8.84 16.17 -7.61
CA ARG A 178 9.92 16.66 -8.49
C ARG A 178 11.27 16.42 -7.83
N LEU A 179 12.29 16.17 -8.65
CA LEU A 179 13.66 16.21 -8.18
C LEU A 179 14.00 17.61 -7.65
N PRO A 180 14.78 17.72 -6.57
CA PRO A 180 15.26 19.01 -6.10
C PRO A 180 16.04 19.68 -7.23
N ARG A 181 15.81 20.98 -7.43
CA ARG A 181 16.61 21.75 -8.38
C ARG A 181 18.06 21.67 -7.92
N SER A 182 18.93 21.06 -8.73
CA SER A 182 20.36 21.11 -8.47
C SER A 182 20.79 22.58 -8.36
N SER A 183 21.65 22.90 -7.39
CA SER A 183 22.29 24.21 -7.22
C SER A 183 22.99 24.72 -8.49
N PHE A 184 23.20 23.85 -9.49
CA PHE A 184 23.77 24.13 -10.80
C PHE A 184 22.85 24.86 -11.78
N ASP A 185 21.52 24.87 -11.59
CA ASP A 185 20.59 25.49 -12.57
C ASP A 185 20.24 26.94 -12.21
N ALA A 186 20.79 27.47 -11.10
CA ALA A 186 20.71 28.88 -10.73
C ALA A 186 21.55 29.80 -11.64
N GLY A 187 22.37 29.23 -12.53
CA GLY A 187 23.26 29.96 -13.44
C GLY A 187 22.73 30.16 -14.86
N ARG A 188 21.55 29.65 -15.25
CA ARG A 188 21.02 29.93 -16.58
C ARG A 188 20.33 31.30 -16.58
N PRO A 189 20.85 32.31 -17.31
CA PRO A 189 20.16 33.58 -17.43
C PRO A 189 18.80 33.36 -18.08
N ARG A 190 17.77 33.97 -17.52
CA ARG A 190 16.47 34.11 -18.18
C ARG A 190 16.73 34.77 -19.53
N ARG A 191 16.59 34.02 -20.62
CA ARG A 191 16.46 34.64 -21.95
C ARG A 191 15.14 35.40 -21.94
N GLY A 192 15.24 36.71 -21.70
CA GLY A 192 14.23 37.66 -22.14
C GLY A 192 14.24 37.71 -23.67
N GLY A 193 13.05 37.82 -24.23
CA GLY A 193 12.75 37.81 -25.66
C GLY A 193 11.27 37.51 -25.82
#